data_AF-A0A958JXX5-F1
#
_entry.id   AF-A0A958JXX5-F1
#
_cell.length_a   1.000
_cell.length_b   1.000
_cell.length_c   1.000
_cell.angle_alpha   90.00
_cell.angle_beta   90.00
_cell.angle_gamma   90.00
#
_symmetry.space_group_name_H-M   'P 1'
#
loop_
_entity.id
_entity.type
_entity.pdbx_description
1 polymer ?
#
loop_
_entity_poly.entity_id
_entity_poly.type
_entity_poly.pdbx_seq_one_letter_code
_entity_poly.pdbx_strand_id
1 'polypeptide(L)'
;MTKTKDNTKKKRTTQKKGKVVGFIGVPSNTEVSQLVEKEEIERRAFWSEAINELEQTQFASLEEAFYALVDHVMSRLQIRDDKETREFLYDLLNMDPEFRTEIKGLLNIRE
;
A
#
# COMPACT_ATOMS: atom_id res chain seq x y z
N MET A 1 -64.51 -6.28 -32.29
CA MET A 1 -63.50 -5.30 -31.84
C MET A 1 -62.51 -6.02 -30.93
N THR A 2 -61.21 -5.81 -31.16
CA THR A 2 -60.07 -6.55 -30.59
C THR A 2 -59.49 -5.87 -29.33
N LYS A 3 -58.60 -6.61 -28.64
CA LYS A 3 -57.56 -6.19 -27.64
C LYS A 3 -58.01 -6.24 -26.17
N THR A 4 -57.21 -6.65 -25.16
CA THR A 4 -55.82 -7.11 -25.04
C THR A 4 -55.59 -7.61 -23.59
N LYS A 5 -54.70 -8.62 -23.44
CA LYS A 5 -53.90 -9.10 -22.29
C LYS A 5 -54.15 -8.48 -20.89
N ASP A 6 -54.41 -9.35 -19.91
CA ASP A 6 -54.22 -9.04 -18.48
C ASP A 6 -53.09 -9.90 -17.90
N ASN A 7 -52.21 -9.25 -17.14
CA ASN A 7 -50.92 -9.74 -16.71
C ASN A 7 -50.84 -9.59 -15.19
N THR A 8 -50.03 -10.45 -14.57
CA THR A 8 -49.42 -10.27 -13.24
C THR A 8 -50.20 -10.74 -12.00
N LYS A 9 -49.90 -12.00 -11.63
CA LYS A 9 -50.04 -12.61 -10.31
C LYS A 9 -49.39 -11.74 -9.22
N LYS A 10 -50.14 -11.36 -8.17
CA LYS A 10 -49.62 -10.77 -6.93
C LYS A 10 -49.72 -11.82 -5.81
N LYS A 11 -48.64 -12.58 -5.59
CA LYS A 11 -48.51 -13.48 -4.42
C LYS A 11 -48.31 -12.63 -3.17
N ARG A 12 -49.32 -12.61 -2.30
CA ARG A 12 -49.21 -12.18 -0.90
C ARG A 12 -48.38 -13.22 -0.14
N THR A 13 -47.23 -12.83 0.39
CA THR A 13 -46.55 -13.58 1.45
C THR A 13 -46.76 -12.87 2.78
N THR A 14 -46.94 -13.68 3.79
CA THR A 14 -47.48 -13.42 5.12
C THR A 14 -46.52 -12.66 6.03
N GLN A 15 -47.08 -11.68 6.74
CA GLN A 15 -46.49 -11.05 7.92
C GLN A 15 -46.16 -12.12 8.98
N LYS A 16 -44.89 -12.19 9.40
CA LYS A 16 -44.52 -12.77 10.70
C LYS A 16 -44.09 -11.66 11.64
N LYS A 17 -44.75 -11.68 12.80
CA LYS A 17 -44.67 -10.75 13.92
C LYS A 17 -43.26 -10.64 14.50
N GLY A 18 -42.87 -9.38 14.72
CA GLY A 18 -42.22 -8.86 15.92
C GLY A 18 -41.06 -9.65 16.54
N LYS A 19 -39.83 -9.20 16.26
CA LYS A 19 -38.72 -9.29 17.21
C LYS A 19 -38.23 -7.87 17.50
N VAL A 20 -38.13 -7.61 18.80
CA VAL A 20 -38.01 -6.30 19.43
C VAL A 20 -36.70 -5.61 19.06
N VAL A 21 -36.85 -4.31 18.82
CA VAL A 21 -35.82 -3.30 18.55
C VAL A 21 -34.85 -3.20 19.72
N GLY A 22 -33.56 -3.22 19.43
CA GLY A 22 -32.50 -3.05 20.41
C GLY A 22 -31.11 -3.13 19.80
N PHE A 23 -30.89 -2.53 18.63
CA PHE A 23 -29.55 -2.28 18.15
C PHE A 23 -29.24 -0.80 18.36
N ILE A 24 -28.63 -0.53 19.51
CA ILE A 24 -27.95 0.72 19.79
C ILE A 24 -26.91 0.87 18.69
N GLY A 25 -27.01 1.96 17.92
CA GLY A 25 -26.05 2.32 16.90
C GLY A 25 -24.66 2.48 17.51
N VAL A 26 -23.87 1.43 17.44
CA VAL A 26 -22.42 1.52 17.47
C VAL A 26 -22.02 1.92 16.05
N PRO A 27 -21.43 3.09 15.80
CA PRO A 27 -20.90 3.40 14.49
C PRO A 27 -19.90 2.30 14.13
N SER A 28 -20.19 1.64 13.01
CA SER A 28 -19.47 0.49 12.48
C SER A 28 -17.99 0.81 12.38
N ASN A 29 -17.18 0.12 13.17
CA ASN A 29 -15.71 0.13 13.15
C ASN A 29 -15.13 -0.48 11.86
N THR A 30 -15.88 -0.44 10.76
CA THR A 30 -15.61 -1.16 9.51
C THR A 30 -14.95 -0.26 8.46
N GLU A 31 -15.25 1.04 8.48
CA GLU A 31 -14.64 2.01 7.55
C GLU A 31 -13.16 2.29 7.90
N VAL A 32 -12.80 2.22 9.19
CA VAL A 32 -11.41 2.41 9.64
C VAL A 32 -10.52 1.22 9.25
N SER A 33 -11.01 -0.03 9.35
CA SER A 33 -10.23 -1.21 8.93
C SER A 33 -9.96 -1.25 7.42
N GLN A 34 -10.92 -0.82 6.59
CA GLN A 34 -10.73 -0.80 5.13
C GLN A 34 -9.75 0.28 4.67
N LEU A 35 -9.68 1.42 5.37
CA LEU A 35 -8.70 2.47 5.10
C LEU A 35 -7.27 2.02 5.45
N VAL A 36 -7.09 1.33 6.57
CA VAL A 36 -5.78 0.80 6.99
C VAL A 36 -5.29 -0.27 6.02
N GLU A 37 -6.16 -1.21 5.60
CA GLU A 37 -5.78 -2.24 4.62
C GLU A 37 -5.39 -1.63 3.27
N LYS A 38 -6.10 -0.60 2.81
CA LYS A 38 -5.79 0.07 1.55
C LYS A 38 -4.44 0.81 1.60
N GLU A 39 -4.17 1.51 2.69
CA GLU A 39 -2.90 2.23 2.87
C GLU A 39 -1.70 1.25 2.96
N GLU A 40 -1.88 0.10 3.59
CA GLU A 40 -0.84 -0.94 3.62
C GLU A 40 -0.57 -1.56 2.25
N ILE A 41 -1.61 -1.75 1.42
CA ILE A 41 -1.47 -2.25 0.05
C ILE A 41 -0.71 -1.22 -0.79
N GLU A 42 -1.07 0.06 -0.73
CA GLU A 42 -0.39 1.14 -1.44
C GLU A 42 1.07 1.28 -0.99
N ARG A 43 1.34 1.15 0.31
CA ARG A 43 2.71 1.14 0.86
C ARG A 43 3.53 -0.02 0.31
N ARG A 44 2.97 -1.23 0.27
CA ARG A 44 3.66 -2.42 -0.27
C ARG A 44 3.90 -2.30 -1.76
N ALA A 45 2.92 -1.78 -2.51
CA ALA A 45 3.06 -1.57 -3.94
C ALA A 45 4.22 -0.62 -4.26
N PHE A 46 4.28 0.52 -3.56
CA PHE A 46 5.38 1.49 -3.71
C PHE A 46 6.76 0.85 -3.46
N TRP A 47 6.93 0.13 -2.33
CA TRP A 47 8.22 -0.48 -2.03
C TRP A 47 8.57 -1.62 -2.97
N SER A 48 7.58 -2.39 -3.42
CA SER A 48 7.80 -3.43 -4.42
C SER A 48 8.27 -2.86 -5.76
N GLU A 49 7.74 -1.71 -6.17
CA GLU A 49 8.16 -1.00 -7.38
C GLU A 49 9.57 -0.44 -7.22
N ALA A 50 9.85 0.26 -6.11
CA ALA A 50 11.17 0.80 -5.82
C ALA A 50 12.25 -0.29 -5.75
N ILE A 51 11.98 -1.43 -5.11
CA ILE A 51 12.92 -2.56 -5.06
C ILE A 51 13.18 -3.11 -6.48
N ASN A 52 12.14 -3.28 -7.29
CA ASN A 52 12.27 -3.76 -8.65
C ASN A 52 13.06 -2.78 -9.53
N GLU A 53 12.86 -1.47 -9.36
CA GLU A 53 13.65 -0.43 -10.05
C GLU A 53 15.13 -0.50 -9.64
N LEU A 54 15.42 -0.67 -8.35
CA LEU A 54 16.78 -0.84 -7.85
C LEU A 54 17.42 -2.12 -8.40
N GLU A 55 16.71 -3.25 -8.40
CA GLU A 55 17.23 -4.53 -8.93
C GLU A 55 17.50 -4.50 -10.44
N GLN A 56 16.72 -3.75 -11.21
CA GLN A 56 16.91 -3.59 -12.65
C GLN A 56 18.01 -2.58 -13.00
N THR A 57 18.38 -1.72 -12.06
CA THR A 57 19.41 -0.71 -12.26
C THR A 57 20.79 -1.31 -12.03
N GLN A 58 21.70 -1.09 -12.98
CA GLN A 58 23.11 -1.45 -12.79
C GLN A 58 23.84 -0.32 -12.09
N PHE A 59 24.20 -0.55 -10.83
CA PHE A 59 25.02 0.39 -10.06
C PHE A 59 26.51 0.12 -10.29
N ALA A 60 27.28 1.19 -10.49
CA ALA A 60 28.73 1.08 -10.63
C ALA A 60 29.42 0.89 -9.27
N SER A 61 28.75 1.27 -8.18
CA SER A 61 29.28 1.17 -6.82
C SER A 61 28.15 0.97 -5.81
N LEU A 62 28.50 0.49 -4.61
CA LEU A 62 27.56 0.39 -3.49
C LEU A 62 27.03 1.76 -3.05
N GLU A 63 27.86 2.81 -3.17
CA GLU A 63 27.49 4.18 -2.79
C GLU A 63 26.37 4.71 -3.69
N GLU A 64 26.45 4.46 -4.99
CA GLU A 64 25.41 4.83 -5.96
C GLU A 64 24.07 4.12 -5.67
N ALA A 65 24.14 2.83 -5.31
CA ALA A 65 22.96 2.07 -4.89
C ALA A 65 22.32 2.64 -3.62
N PHE A 66 23.13 3.07 -2.65
CA PHE A 66 22.61 3.72 -1.45
C PHE A 66 21.99 5.08 -1.75
N TYR A 67 22.59 5.89 -2.62
CA TYR A 67 21.97 7.15 -3.03
C TYR A 67 20.60 6.93 -3.67
N ALA A 68 20.47 5.94 -4.56
CA ALA A 68 19.19 5.61 -5.18
C ALA A 68 18.15 5.13 -4.14
N LEU A 69 18.56 4.27 -3.19
CA LEU A 69 17.70 3.82 -2.11
C LEU A 69 17.22 4.99 -1.23
N VAL A 70 18.12 5.89 -0.85
CA VAL A 70 17.79 7.10 -0.08
C VAL A 70 16.82 7.99 -0.84
N ASP A 71 16.99 8.14 -2.16
CA ASP A 71 16.07 8.92 -3.00
C ASP A 71 14.65 8.32 -3.03
N HIS A 72 14.50 7.00 -3.09
CA HIS A 72 13.19 6.35 -2.95
C HIS A 72 12.56 6.61 -1.57
N VAL A 73 13.35 6.58 -0.50
CA VAL A 73 12.89 6.88 0.87
C VAL A 73 12.44 8.34 0.98
N MET A 74 13.23 9.29 0.48
CA MET A 74 12.89 10.71 0.49
C MET A 74 11.65 11.00 -0.34
N SER A 75 11.54 10.39 -1.52
CA SER A 75 10.36 10.48 -2.39
C SER A 75 9.11 9.99 -1.67
N ARG A 76 9.19 8.86 -0.95
CA ARG A 76 8.07 8.31 -0.19
C ARG A 76 7.61 9.22 0.95
N LEU A 77 8.55 9.87 1.61
CA LEU A 77 8.29 10.83 2.69
C LEU A 77 7.92 12.22 2.17
N GLN A 78 7.96 12.43 0.85
CA GLN A 78 7.72 13.72 0.18
C GLN A 78 8.67 14.82 0.67
N ILE A 79 9.84 14.45 1.19
CA ILE A 79 10.87 15.37 1.63
C ILE A 79 11.65 15.78 0.38
N ARG A 80 11.63 17.06 0.03
CA ARG A 80 12.34 17.59 -1.14
C ARG A 80 13.53 18.40 -0.70
N ASP A 81 14.67 18.16 -1.35
CA ASP A 81 15.88 18.98 -1.26
C ASP A 81 16.47 19.15 0.16
N ASP A 82 16.13 18.25 1.09
CA ASP A 82 16.70 18.26 2.45
C ASP A 82 18.02 17.48 2.48
N LYS A 83 19.12 18.23 2.34
CA LYS A 83 20.47 17.66 2.32
C LYS A 83 20.83 16.93 3.62
N GLU A 84 20.42 17.48 4.76
CA GLU A 84 20.73 16.91 6.09
C GLU A 84 20.06 15.55 6.27
N THR A 85 18.79 15.43 5.89
CA THR A 85 18.06 14.15 5.93
C THR A 85 18.67 13.14 4.98
N ARG A 86 19.08 13.57 3.78
CA ARG A 86 19.76 12.68 2.83
C ARG A 86 21.07 12.14 3.40
N GLU A 87 21.91 13.01 3.97
CA GLU A 87 23.18 12.61 4.58
C GLU A 87 22.96 11.71 5.80
N PHE A 88 21.98 12.04 6.65
CA PHE A 88 21.60 11.21 7.79
C PHE A 88 21.15 9.80 7.37
N LEU A 89 20.28 9.70 6.35
CA LEU A 89 19.80 8.41 5.86
C LEU A 89 20.93 7.61 5.22
N TYR A 90 21.82 8.27 4.48
CA TYR A 90 22.98 7.63 3.90
C TYR A 90 23.91 7.07 4.98
N ASP A 91 24.26 7.87 5.99
CA ASP A 91 25.11 7.45 7.11
C ASP A 91 24.47 6.31 7.91
N LEU A 92 23.15 6.38 8.14
CA LEU A 92 22.40 5.33 8.83
C LEU A 92 22.51 3.99 8.11
N LEU A 93 22.38 3.99 6.78
CA LEU A 93 22.46 2.79 5.95
C LEU A 93 23.91 2.29 5.79
N ASN A 94 24.88 3.20 5.79
CA ASN A 94 26.30 2.88 5.62
C ASN A 94 26.98 2.44 6.94
N MET A 95 26.39 2.73 8.10
CA MET A 95 26.92 2.33 9.41
C MET A 95 26.93 0.82 9.63
N ASP A 96 26.02 0.07 9.00
CA ASP A 96 25.90 -1.37 9.19
C ASP A 96 26.63 -2.16 8.08
N PRO A 97 27.77 -2.82 8.39
CA PRO A 97 28.51 -3.60 7.41
C PRO A 97 27.77 -4.86 6.93
N GLU A 98 26.88 -5.43 7.73
CA GLU A 98 26.07 -6.59 7.32
C GLU A 98 25.06 -6.17 6.26
N PHE A 99 24.37 -5.05 6.51
CA PHE A 99 23.44 -4.45 5.54
C PHE A 99 24.13 -4.11 4.22
N ARG A 100 25.34 -3.55 4.27
CA ARG A 100 26.16 -3.27 3.06
C ARG A 100 26.44 -4.53 2.25
N THR A 101 26.77 -5.62 2.93
CA THR A 101 27.07 -6.90 2.28
C THR A 101 25.81 -7.50 1.65
N GLU A 102 24.68 -7.40 2.33
CA GLU A 102 23.39 -7.86 1.83
C GLU A 102 22.95 -7.08 0.59
N ILE A 103 23.00 -5.75 0.62
CA ILE A 103 22.67 -4.89 -0.53
C ILE A 103 23.59 -5.16 -1.72
N LYS A 104 24.90 -5.32 -1.48
CA LYS A 104 25.86 -5.69 -2.53
C LYS A 104 25.52 -7.04 -3.17
N GLY A 105 25.06 -8.00 -2.37
CA GLY A 105 24.61 -9.31 -2.84
C GLY A 105 23.30 -9.26 -3.62
N LEU A 106 22.30 -8.54 -3.10
CA LEU A 106 20.98 -8.38 -3.72
C LEU A 106 21.06 -7.65 -5.06
N LEU A 107 21.84 -6.57 -5.13
CA LEU A 107 21.99 -5.76 -6.34
C LEU A 107 23.12 -6.25 -7.26
N ASN A 108 23.77 -7.38 -6.92
CA ASN A 108 24.85 -8.00 -7.68
C ASN A 108 25.96 -7.01 -8.11
N ILE A 109 26.33 -6.09 -7.22
CA ILE A 109 27.30 -5.03 -7.50
C ILE A 109 28.70 -5.63 -7.47
N ARG A 110 29.35 -5.66 -8.63
CA ARG A 110 30.74 -6.10 -8.80
C ARG A 110 31.65 -4.87 -8.87
N GLU A 111 32.19 -4.48 -7.73
CA GLU A 111 33.35 -3.57 -7.64
C GLU A 111 34.64 -4.27 -8.05
#